data_AF-A0A9P6M6I3-F1
#
_entry.id   AF-A0A9P6M6I3-F1
#
_cell.length_a   1.000
_cell.length_b   1.000
_cell.length_c   1.000
_cell.angle_alpha   90.00
_cell.angle_beta   90.00
_cell.angle_gamma   90.00
#
_symmetry.space_group_name_H-M   'P 1'
#
loop_
_entity.id
_entity.type
_entity.pdbx_description
1 polymer ?
#
loop_
_entity_poly.entity_id
_entity_poly.type
_entity_poly.pdbx_seq_one_letter_code
_entity_poly.pdbx_strand_id
1 'polypeptide(L)'
;MADHRPHHHETEPLIERLERGVAYPRYEPRSKWAGVRHKFRKAFAEFLGTAILVAFGSGAIAQLVFTPNNSSWFTMSLGWGLGLTFGIFVSAGVS
;
A
#
# COMPACT_ATOMS: atom_id res chain seq x y z
N MET A 1 33.13 17.06 45.91
CA MET A 1 32.06 17.29 44.92
C MET A 1 32.23 16.20 43.87
N ALA A 2 31.46 15.13 43.96
CA ALA A 2 31.61 13.96 43.09
C ALA A 2 31.10 14.31 41.69
N ASP A 3 31.98 14.19 40.69
CA ASP A 3 31.66 14.28 39.27
C ASP A 3 30.77 13.08 38.89
N HIS A 4 29.46 13.29 38.92
CA HIS A 4 28.48 12.31 38.47
C HIS A 4 28.47 12.32 36.94
N ARG A 5 29.38 11.53 36.35
CA ARG A 5 29.39 11.31 34.90
C ARG A 5 28.24 10.39 34.49
N PRO A 6 27.34 10.83 33.60
CA PRO A 6 26.37 9.92 33.00
C PRO A 6 27.09 8.91 32.11
N HIS A 7 26.91 7.63 32.39
CA HIS A 7 27.32 6.54 31.51
C HIS A 7 26.41 6.54 30.28
N HIS A 8 26.74 7.37 29.28
CA HIS A 8 26.16 7.25 27.96
C HIS A 8 26.52 5.88 27.41
N HIS A 9 25.51 5.02 27.30
CA HIS A 9 25.59 3.71 26.66
C HIS A 9 26.32 3.85 25.32
N GLU A 10 27.27 2.95 25.06
CA GLU A 10 28.03 2.79 23.81
C GLU A 10 27.14 2.35 22.64
N THR A 11 25.98 2.97 22.43
CA THR A 11 25.10 2.65 21.30
C THR A 11 25.60 3.24 19.98
N GLU A 12 26.58 4.15 20.01
CA GLU A 12 27.25 4.67 18.82
C GLU A 12 28.63 4.03 18.58
N PRO A 13 28.67 2.72 18.26
CA PRO A 13 29.41 2.39 17.05
C PRO A 13 28.84 1.22 16.23
N LEU A 14 27.75 0.56 16.65
CA LEU A 14 27.28 -0.63 15.92
C LEU A 14 26.30 -0.29 14.81
N ILE A 15 25.34 0.61 15.04
CA ILE A 15 24.35 1.00 14.02
C ILE A 15 25.05 1.72 12.86
N GLU A 16 25.97 2.64 13.14
CA GLU A 16 26.72 3.35 12.09
C GLU A 16 27.68 2.43 11.30
N ARG A 17 28.23 1.39 11.94
CA ARG A 17 29.05 0.36 11.26
C ARG A 17 28.18 -0.61 10.45
N LEU A 18 26.99 -0.94 10.95
CA LEU A 18 25.98 -1.70 10.19
C LEU A 18 25.49 -0.88 9.00
N GLU A 19 25.25 0.42 9.13
CA GLU A 19 24.88 1.29 8.02
C GLU A 19 26.02 1.43 7.00
N ARG A 20 27.27 1.55 7.47
CA ARG A 20 28.45 1.54 6.58
C ARG A 20 28.69 0.18 5.90
N GLY A 21 28.34 -0.92 6.55
CA GLY A 21 28.48 -2.29 6.02
C GLY A 21 27.30 -2.75 5.17
N VAL A 22 26.09 -2.24 5.45
CA VAL A 22 24.83 -2.48 4.75
C VAL A 22 24.58 -1.29 3.82
N ALA A 23 25.56 -0.99 2.98
CA ALA A 23 25.30 -0.14 1.83
C ALA A 23 24.31 -0.87 0.91
N TYR A 24 23.04 -0.45 0.93
CA TYR A 24 22.04 -1.00 0.02
C TYR A 24 22.49 -0.80 -1.42
N PRO A 25 22.47 -1.83 -2.28
CA PRO A 25 22.83 -1.68 -3.67
C PRO A 25 21.86 -0.65 -4.29
N ARG A 26 22.41 0.49 -4.68
CA ARG A 26 21.69 1.51 -5.43
C ARG A 26 21.21 0.85 -6.72
N TYR A 27 19.90 0.67 -6.88
CA TYR A 27 19.31 0.14 -8.10
C TYR A 27 19.60 1.12 -9.22
N GLU A 28 20.67 0.90 -10.00
CA GLU A 28 21.00 1.64 -11.20
C GLU A 28 20.06 1.18 -12.32
N PRO A 29 19.04 1.97 -12.72
CA PRO A 29 18.16 1.56 -13.80
C PRO A 29 18.94 1.55 -15.11
N ARG A 30 19.29 0.35 -15.59
CA ARG A 30 20.01 0.08 -16.86
C ARG A 30 19.37 0.74 -18.09
N SER A 31 18.11 1.17 -18.02
CA SER A 31 17.42 1.88 -19.10
C SER A 31 16.44 2.93 -18.57
N LYS A 32 16.31 4.04 -19.31
CA LYS A 32 15.30 5.07 -19.03
C LYS A 32 13.87 4.49 -18.99
N TRP A 33 13.62 3.41 -19.74
CA TRP A 33 12.37 2.66 -19.75
C TRP A 33 12.08 1.91 -18.45
N ALA A 34 13.10 1.41 -17.75
CA ALA A 34 12.91 0.77 -16.45
C ALA A 34 12.43 1.78 -15.40
N GLY A 35 12.98 3.00 -15.41
CA GLY A 35 12.56 4.09 -14.52
C GLY A 35 11.13 4.55 -14.77
N VAL A 36 10.73 4.67 -16.05
CA VAL A 36 9.34 5.00 -16.44
C VAL A 36 8.37 3.93 -15.94
N ARG A 37 8.63 2.65 -16.24
CA ARG A 37 7.75 1.55 -15.83
C ARG A 37 7.61 1.46 -14.31
N HIS A 38 8.68 1.71 -13.56
CA HIS A 38 8.65 1.67 -12.11
C HIS A 38 7.77 2.78 -11.50
N LYS A 39 7.88 4.01 -12.02
CA LYS A 39 7.04 5.15 -11.59
C LYS A 39 5.56 4.92 -11.88
N PHE A 40 5.23 4.45 -13.08
CA PHE A 40 3.83 4.22 -13.45
C PHE A 40 3.22 3.01 -12.74
N ARG A 41 4.01 2.00 -12.35
CA ARG A 41 3.50 0.78 -11.70
C ARG A 41 2.70 1.08 -10.43
N LYS A 42 3.19 2.02 -9.61
CA LYS A 42 2.55 2.41 -8.34
C LYS A 42 1.22 3.12 -8.56
N ALA A 43 1.22 4.13 -9.44
CA ALA A 43 0.00 4.88 -9.80
C ALA A 43 -1.05 3.98 -10.47
N PHE A 44 -0.65 3.04 -11.33
CA PHE A 44 -1.58 2.08 -11.93
C PHE A 44 -2.17 1.12 -10.90
N ALA A 45 -1.38 0.64 -9.93
CA ALA A 45 -1.87 -0.25 -8.89
C ALA A 45 -2.87 0.45 -7.94
N GLU A 46 -2.59 1.70 -7.56
CA GLU A 46 -3.54 2.52 -6.79
C GLU A 46 -4.82 2.78 -7.60
N PHE A 47 -4.70 3.19 -8.86
CA PHE A 47 -5.85 3.46 -9.72
C PHE A 47 -6.72 2.21 -9.92
N LEU A 48 -6.12 1.06 -10.22
CA LEU A 48 -6.84 -0.21 -10.39
C LEU A 48 -7.51 -0.67 -9.09
N GLY A 49 -6.82 -0.55 -7.95
CA GLY A 49 -7.40 -0.87 -6.64
C GLY A 49 -8.63 -0.02 -6.33
N THR A 50 -8.55 1.30 -6.55
CA THR A 50 -9.69 2.21 -6.36
C THR A 50 -10.79 1.98 -7.38
N ALA A 51 -10.46 1.73 -8.65
CA ALA A 51 -11.44 1.46 -9.70
C ALA A 51 -12.28 0.21 -9.39
N ILE A 52 -11.64 -0.86 -8.89
CA ILE A 52 -12.35 -2.08 -8.46
C ILE A 52 -13.26 -1.80 -7.28
N LEU A 53 -12.78 -1.11 -6.24
CA LEU A 53 -13.58 -0.74 -5.07
C LEU A 53 -14.85 0.04 -5.48
N VAL A 54 -14.69 1.06 -6.33
CA VAL A 54 -15.80 1.91 -6.79
C VAL A 54 -16.73 1.16 -7.72
N ALA A 55 -16.23 0.30 -8.61
CA ALA A 55 -17.06 -0.50 -9.52
C ALA A 55 -17.98 -1.46 -8.75
N PHE A 56 -17.47 -2.16 -7.74
CA PHE A 56 -18.28 -3.04 -6.91
C PHE A 56 -19.25 -2.26 -6.01
N GLY A 57 -18.81 -1.16 -5.39
CA GLY A 57 -19.67 -0.32 -4.54
C GLY A 57 -20.82 0.33 -5.33
N SER A 58 -20.53 0.90 -6.50
CA SER A 58 -21.55 1.48 -7.39
C SER A 58 -22.46 0.41 -8.01
N GLY A 59 -21.92 -0.76 -8.37
CA GLY A 59 -22.72 -1.89 -8.85
C GLY A 59 -23.72 -2.40 -7.82
N ALA A 60 -23.33 -2.45 -6.54
CA ALA A 60 -24.22 -2.83 -5.45
C ALA A 60 -25.34 -1.79 -5.23
N ILE A 61 -25.04 -0.49 -5.34
CA ILE A 61 -26.05 0.58 -5.31
C ILE A 61 -26.96 0.50 -6.55
N ALA A 62 -26.42 0.18 -7.72
CA ALA A 62 -27.22 0.00 -8.94
C ALA A 62 -28.25 -1.12 -8.77
N GLN A 63 -27.90 -2.22 -8.11
CA GLN A 63 -28.86 -3.28 -7.79
C GLN A 63 -30.01 -2.79 -6.91
N LEU A 64 -29.75 -1.88 -5.96
CA LEU A 64 -30.79 -1.20 -5.16
C LEU A 64 -31.72 -0.36 -6.03
N VAL A 65 -31.17 0.37 -7.00
CA VAL A 65 -31.96 1.26 -7.87
C VAL A 65 -32.79 0.48 -8.89
N PHE A 66 -32.22 -0.56 -9.50
CA PHE A 66 -32.87 -1.34 -10.56
C PHE A 66 -33.78 -2.44 -10.04
N THR A 67 -33.58 -2.92 -8.81
CA THR A 67 -34.39 -4.01 -8.24
C THR A 67 -34.99 -3.63 -6.88
N PRO A 68 -35.95 -2.68 -6.85
CA PRO A 68 -36.53 -2.17 -5.59
C PRO A 68 -37.20 -3.25 -4.73
N ASN A 69 -37.59 -4.39 -5.32
CA ASN A 69 -38.31 -5.47 -4.63
C ASN A 69 -37.40 -6.62 -4.15
N ASN A 70 -36.14 -6.71 -4.64
CA ASN A 70 -35.19 -7.77 -4.25
C ASN A 70 -33.84 -7.22 -3.78
N SER A 71 -33.74 -5.91 -3.57
CA SER A 71 -32.52 -5.30 -3.05
C SER A 71 -32.41 -5.53 -1.54
N SER A 72 -31.38 -6.26 -1.12
CA SER A 72 -31.10 -6.50 0.29
C SER A 72 -29.90 -5.69 0.75
N TRP A 73 -30.00 -5.07 1.93
CA TRP A 73 -28.89 -4.41 2.62
C TRP A 73 -27.67 -5.33 2.77
N PHE A 74 -27.91 -6.64 2.90
CA PHE A 74 -26.84 -7.65 2.93
C PHE A 74 -26.04 -7.69 1.63
N THR A 75 -26.70 -7.61 0.48
CA THR A 75 -26.04 -7.59 -0.84
C THR A 75 -25.19 -6.34 -1.00
N MET A 76 -25.64 -5.20 -0.47
CA MET A 76 -24.89 -3.95 -0.49
C MET A 76 -23.60 -4.05 0.34
N SER A 77 -23.72 -4.54 1.57
CA SER A 77 -22.56 -4.75 2.45
C SER A 77 -21.56 -5.76 1.87
N LEU A 78 -22.04 -6.83 1.24
CA LEU A 78 -21.17 -7.78 0.54
C LEU A 78 -20.47 -7.17 -0.68
N GLY A 79 -21.16 -6.33 -1.46
CA GLY A 79 -20.57 -5.64 -2.60
C GLY A 79 -19.39 -4.75 -2.20
N TRP A 80 -19.55 -3.96 -1.13
CA TRP A 80 -18.47 -3.14 -0.57
C TRP A 80 -17.34 -3.99 0.03
N GLY A 81 -17.67 -5.05 0.78
CA GLY A 81 -16.68 -5.94 1.37
C GLY A 81 -15.80 -6.64 0.31
N LEU A 82 -16.44 -7.21 -0.72
CA LEU A 82 -15.72 -7.86 -1.84
C LEU A 82 -14.92 -6.84 -2.66
N GLY A 83 -15.48 -5.66 -2.93
CA GLY A 83 -14.77 -4.57 -3.62
C GLY A 83 -13.50 -4.15 -2.88
N LEU A 84 -13.55 -4.07 -1.55
CA LEU A 84 -12.39 -3.77 -0.71
C LEU A 84 -11.35 -4.90 -0.72
N THR A 85 -11.78 -6.16 -0.58
CA THR A 85 -10.85 -7.31 -0.60
C THR A 85 -10.12 -7.42 -1.94
N PHE A 86 -10.83 -7.28 -3.06
CA PHE A 86 -10.20 -7.29 -4.39
C PHE A 86 -9.33 -6.04 -4.63
N GLY A 87 -9.76 -4.87 -4.15
CA GLY A 87 -8.98 -3.64 -4.22
C GLY A 87 -7.63 -3.78 -3.50
N ILE A 88 -7.64 -4.32 -2.28
CA ILE A 88 -6.42 -4.62 -1.50
C ILE A 88 -5.58 -5.67 -2.22
N PHE A 89 -6.16 -6.75 -2.74
CA PHE A 89 -5.41 -7.79 -3.42
C PHE A 89 -4.63 -7.25 -4.65
N VAL A 90 -5.21 -6.29 -5.35
CA VAL A 90 -4.57 -5.67 -6.52
C VAL A 90 -3.52 -4.62 -6.13
N SER A 91 -3.70 -3.88 -5.03
CA SER A 91 -2.77 -2.82 -4.62
C SER A 91 -1.66 -3.28 -3.66
N ALA A 92 -1.89 -4.30 -2.83
CA ALA A 92 -1.02 -4.69 -1.71
C ALA A 92 0.41 -5.11 -2.08
N GLY A 93 0.64 -5.53 -3.34
CA GLY A 93 1.97 -5.94 -3.82
C GLY A 93 2.79 -4.80 -4.45
N VAL A 94 2.25 -3.59 -4.51
CA VAL A 94 2.84 -2.48 -5.27
C VAL A 94 2.83 -1.16 -4.49
N SER A 95 1.81 -0.91 -3.68
CA SER A 95 1.62 0.34 -2.96
C SER A 95 1.43 0.18 -1.46
#